data_AF-A0A5N6KKF5-F1
#
_entry.id   AF-A0A5N6KKF5-F1
#
_cell.length_a   1.000
_cell.length_b   1.000
_cell.length_c   1.000
_cell.angle_alpha   90.00
_cell.angle_beta   90.00
_cell.angle_gamma   90.00
#
_symmetry.space_group_name_H-M   'P 1'
#
loop_
_entity.id
_entity.type
_entity.pdbx_description
1 polymer ?
#
loop_
_entity_poly.entity_id
_entity_poly.type
_entity_poly.pdbx_seq_one_letter_code
_entity_poly.pdbx_strand_id
1 'polypeptide(L)'
;MNLDTPVSDKVLQDESYRFLNDIISTSHAVERSALFTLVLTHIPLYKDEGICVDGPFFDFFDGEFENGVKEQNHLSRDASKGMLEGVFGMSGSSEVAGKGMGRLGVVLTGHDHEGCDIYHHINQSSPEEEREWKCNRYSEAKHLVNQSGIPGIREITVRSMMGDFAGNAGLLSLWFDRESWEWKFEFVNCGLGTQHIWWFVHILDFITVIVGIIHGVWSTVLKARLIWGVGGNVRKGGKKGKKVTFETIASESENSREKSVNGNGNREPKGLASGSFQ
;
A
#
# COMPACT_ATOMS: atom_id res chain seq x y z
N MET A 1 -8.46 -10.23 18.71
CA MET A 1 -7.78 -10.23 20.02
C MET A 1 -8.86 -9.83 21.01
N ASN A 2 -9.27 -10.72 21.92
CA ASN A 2 -10.47 -10.50 22.75
C ASN A 2 -10.15 -9.64 23.98
N LEU A 3 -9.63 -8.43 23.76
CA LEU A 3 -9.21 -7.52 24.84
C LEU A 3 -10.31 -6.57 25.28
N ASP A 4 -11.33 -6.37 24.45
CA ASP A 4 -12.42 -5.45 24.72
C ASP A 4 -13.61 -6.16 25.35
N THR A 5 -14.46 -5.36 26.00
CA THR A 5 -15.64 -5.84 26.73
C THR A 5 -16.89 -5.08 26.29
N PRO A 6 -18.08 -5.68 26.39
CA PRO A 6 -18.37 -7.06 26.79
C PRO A 6 -17.87 -8.11 25.78
N VAL A 7 -17.59 -9.32 26.29
CA VAL A 7 -17.19 -10.48 25.48
C VAL A 7 -18.25 -11.58 25.59
N SER A 8 -18.46 -12.30 24.50
CA SER A 8 -19.36 -13.46 24.46
C SER A 8 -18.77 -14.68 25.17
N ASP A 9 -17.46 -14.92 25.01
CA ASP A 9 -16.74 -16.00 25.67
C ASP A 9 -15.65 -15.45 26.62
N LYS A 10 -15.94 -15.54 27.93
CA LYS A 10 -14.99 -15.12 28.98
C LYS A 10 -13.76 -16.00 29.08
N VAL A 11 -13.86 -17.29 28.73
CA VAL A 11 -12.72 -18.21 28.80
C VAL A 11 -11.67 -17.82 27.75
N LEU A 12 -12.10 -17.52 26.52
CA LEU A 12 -11.20 -17.05 25.46
C LEU A 12 -10.57 -15.68 25.77
N GLN A 13 -11.32 -14.80 26.42
CA GLN A 13 -10.79 -13.53 26.91
C GLN A 13 -9.73 -13.74 28.00
N ASP A 14 -10.03 -14.57 29.00
CA ASP A 14 -9.08 -14.90 30.07
C ASP A 14 -7.79 -15.54 29.51
N GLU A 15 -7.90 -16.42 28.53
CA GLU A 15 -6.73 -17.00 27.83
C GLU A 15 -5.92 -15.93 27.11
N SER A 16 -6.58 -14.97 26.45
CA SER A 16 -5.91 -13.84 25.78
C SER A 16 -5.15 -12.97 26.79
N TYR A 17 -5.76 -12.65 27.93
CA TYR A 17 -5.08 -11.87 28.98
C TYR A 17 -3.95 -12.65 29.64
N ARG A 18 -4.12 -13.95 29.90
CA ARG A 18 -3.04 -14.81 30.43
C ARG A 18 -1.85 -14.83 29.49
N PHE A 19 -2.09 -15.02 28.19
CA PHE A 19 -1.04 -14.99 27.18
C PHE A 19 -0.27 -13.66 27.18
N LEU A 20 -0.98 -12.52 27.20
CA LEU A 20 -0.33 -11.21 27.27
C LEU A 20 0.47 -11.03 28.56
N ASN A 21 -0.10 -11.40 29.71
CA ASN A 21 0.57 -11.28 31.01
C ASN A 21 1.81 -12.18 31.09
N ASP A 22 1.77 -13.38 30.52
CA ASP A 22 2.92 -14.29 30.46
C ASP A 22 4.04 -13.68 29.60
N ILE A 23 3.71 -13.10 28.45
CA ILE A 23 4.71 -12.39 27.62
C ILE A 23 5.30 -11.21 28.38
N ILE A 24 4.47 -10.37 29.00
CA ILE A 24 4.93 -9.17 29.72
C ILE A 24 5.85 -9.55 30.87
N SER A 25 5.48 -10.57 31.65
CA SER A 25 6.24 -11.00 32.83
C SER A 25 7.53 -11.75 32.50
N THR A 26 7.59 -12.42 31.36
CA THR A 26 8.79 -13.17 30.92
C THR A 26 9.71 -12.36 30.00
N SER A 27 9.24 -11.20 29.53
CA SER A 27 10.02 -10.31 28.66
C SER A 27 11.24 -9.71 29.37
N HIS A 28 12.28 -9.44 28.59
CA HIS A 28 13.47 -8.75 29.10
C HIS A 28 13.18 -7.31 29.53
N ALA A 29 14.08 -6.78 30.36
CA ALA A 29 14.05 -5.40 30.85
C ALA A 29 13.94 -4.37 29.71
N VAL A 30 13.19 -3.29 29.96
CA VAL A 30 12.84 -2.27 28.95
C VAL A 30 14.06 -1.51 28.45
N GLU A 31 15.12 -1.41 29.25
CA GLU A 31 16.36 -0.68 28.98
C GLU A 31 17.28 -1.39 27.96
N ARG A 32 16.92 -2.62 27.54
CA ARG A 32 17.78 -3.42 26.67
C ARG A 32 17.65 -2.99 25.21
N SER A 33 18.50 -2.06 24.78
CA SER A 33 18.54 -1.48 23.43
C SER A 33 18.75 -2.50 22.29
N ALA A 34 19.36 -3.65 22.55
CA ALA A 34 19.58 -4.69 21.54
C ALA A 34 18.32 -5.49 21.17
N LEU A 35 17.16 -5.19 21.79
CA LEU A 35 15.88 -5.84 21.50
C LEU A 35 14.94 -4.89 20.76
N PHE A 36 14.14 -5.47 19.87
CA PHE A 36 13.09 -4.78 19.14
C PHE A 36 11.79 -5.56 19.27
N THR A 37 10.73 -4.87 19.64
CA THR A 37 9.40 -5.46 19.86
C THR A 37 8.51 -5.16 18.66
N LEU A 38 8.09 -6.19 17.94
CA LEU A 38 7.12 -6.09 16.85
C LEU A 38 5.79 -6.64 17.33
N VAL A 39 4.77 -5.78 17.41
CA VAL A 39 3.40 -6.22 17.69
C VAL A 39 2.64 -6.29 16.37
N LEU A 40 2.10 -7.47 16.08
CA LEU A 40 1.18 -7.69 14.97
C LEU A 40 -0.22 -7.88 15.54
N THR A 41 -1.14 -6.99 15.20
CA THR A 41 -2.55 -7.09 15.58
C THR A 41 -3.44 -6.95 14.35
N HIS A 42 -4.66 -7.46 14.43
CA HIS A 42 -5.63 -7.25 13.37
C HIS A 42 -6.28 -5.87 13.51
N ILE A 43 -6.61 -5.47 14.74
CA ILE A 43 -7.38 -4.27 15.05
C ILE A 43 -6.44 -3.17 15.57
N PRO A 44 -6.48 -1.95 14.98
CA PRO A 44 -5.69 -0.80 15.38
C PRO A 44 -5.89 -0.39 16.84
N LEU A 45 -4.88 0.23 17.45
CA LEU A 45 -5.04 0.82 18.78
C LEU A 45 -5.93 2.06 18.67
N TYR A 46 -6.62 2.36 19.77
CA TYR A 46 -7.49 3.51 19.94
C TYR A 46 -6.80 4.80 19.50
N LYS A 47 -7.55 5.63 18.79
CA LYS A 47 -7.18 6.96 18.33
C LYS A 47 -8.45 7.79 18.25
N ASP A 48 -8.34 9.09 18.52
CA ASP A 48 -9.49 9.98 18.47
C ASP A 48 -9.97 10.19 17.02
N GLU A 49 -11.27 10.45 16.88
CA GLU A 49 -11.91 10.66 15.59
C GLU A 49 -11.28 11.83 14.82
N GLY A 50 -11.09 11.66 13.51
CA GLY A 50 -10.48 12.66 12.64
C GLY A 50 -8.97 12.53 12.46
N ILE A 51 -8.28 11.70 13.24
CA ILE A 51 -6.85 11.41 13.02
C ILE A 51 -6.66 10.54 11.77
N CYS A 52 -7.36 9.41 11.72
CA CYS A 52 -7.43 8.50 10.57
C CYS A 52 -8.79 8.65 9.87
N VAL A 53 -8.94 8.02 8.69
CA VAL A 53 -10.21 8.08 7.95
C VAL A 53 -11.29 7.29 8.68
N ASP A 54 -10.98 6.07 9.11
CA ASP A 54 -11.88 5.31 9.96
C ASP A 54 -11.71 5.77 11.42
N GLY A 55 -12.82 6.14 12.06
CA GLY A 55 -12.85 6.54 13.47
C GLY A 55 -13.01 5.34 14.43
N PRO A 56 -12.85 5.56 15.75
CA PRO A 56 -13.17 4.55 16.75
C PRO A 56 -14.67 4.22 16.70
N PHE A 57 -14.99 2.93 16.61
CA PHE A 57 -16.36 2.44 16.49
C PHE A 57 -16.50 1.10 17.22
N PHE A 58 -17.65 0.90 17.86
CA PHE A 58 -18.05 -0.35 18.49
C PHE A 58 -19.55 -0.57 18.26
N ASP A 59 -19.91 -1.75 17.77
CA ASP A 59 -21.25 -2.29 17.75
C ASP A 59 -21.27 -3.60 18.55
N PHE A 60 -22.37 -3.87 19.24
CA PHE A 60 -22.49 -5.03 20.12
C PHE A 60 -23.69 -5.89 19.72
N PHE A 61 -23.59 -7.19 19.95
CA PHE A 61 -24.75 -8.07 19.81
C PHE A 61 -25.81 -7.71 20.85
N ASP A 62 -27.08 -7.73 20.42
CA ASP A 62 -28.26 -7.49 21.23
C ASP A 62 -29.25 -8.67 21.19
N GLY A 63 -30.24 -8.66 22.09
CA GLY A 63 -31.35 -9.59 22.08
C GLY A 63 -31.00 -11.03 22.50
N GLU A 64 -31.32 -12.00 21.64
CA GLU A 64 -31.15 -13.44 21.91
C GLU A 64 -29.70 -13.92 21.76
N PHE A 65 -28.85 -13.14 21.10
CA PHE A 65 -27.42 -13.45 21.00
C PHE A 65 -26.71 -12.90 22.25
N GLU A 66 -26.01 -13.77 22.97
CA GLU A 66 -25.27 -13.40 24.18
C GLU A 66 -24.31 -12.23 23.89
N ASN A 67 -24.30 -11.25 24.81
CA ASN A 67 -23.54 -10.00 24.70
C ASN A 67 -22.11 -10.18 24.15
N GLY A 68 -21.64 -9.26 23.32
CA GLY A 68 -20.27 -9.29 22.81
C GLY A 68 -20.05 -8.24 21.73
N VAL A 69 -18.78 -7.94 21.41
CA VAL A 69 -18.45 -7.08 20.28
C VAL A 69 -18.88 -7.76 18.98
N LYS A 70 -19.76 -7.09 18.24
CA LYS A 70 -20.22 -7.51 16.90
C LYS A 70 -19.32 -6.95 15.82
N GLU A 71 -18.98 -5.68 15.93
CA GLU A 71 -18.09 -4.96 15.02
C GLU A 71 -17.31 -3.92 15.82
N GLN A 72 -16.03 -3.72 15.51
CA GLN A 72 -15.25 -2.63 16.06
C GLN A 72 -14.19 -2.21 15.06
N ASN A 73 -13.91 -0.91 14.96
CA ASN A 73 -12.83 -0.40 14.10
C ASN A 73 -11.47 -0.37 14.81
N HIS A 74 -11.51 -0.17 16.13
CA HIS A 74 -10.33 0.08 16.96
C HIS A 74 -10.47 -0.71 18.26
N LEU A 75 -9.35 -0.98 18.93
CA LEU A 75 -9.38 -1.42 20.32
C LEU A 75 -9.91 -0.28 21.21
N SER A 76 -10.43 -0.61 22.39
CA SER A 76 -10.81 0.41 23.37
C SER A 76 -9.59 1.19 23.84
N ARG A 77 -9.85 2.37 24.43
CA ARG A 77 -8.80 3.19 25.05
C ARG A 77 -8.03 2.40 26.12
N ASP A 78 -8.72 1.59 26.92
CA ASP A 78 -8.12 0.80 27.99
C ASP A 78 -7.29 -0.37 27.45
N ALA A 79 -7.80 -1.13 26.47
CA ALA A 79 -7.02 -2.19 25.83
C ALA A 79 -5.76 -1.64 25.14
N SER A 80 -5.88 -0.48 24.50
CA SER A 80 -4.77 0.21 23.85
C SER A 80 -3.73 0.69 24.84
N LYS A 81 -4.16 1.30 25.95
CA LYS A 81 -3.29 1.68 27.06
C LYS A 81 -2.56 0.47 27.63
N GLY A 82 -3.28 -0.64 27.85
CA GLY A 82 -2.69 -1.90 28.33
C GLY A 82 -1.61 -2.45 27.39
N MET A 83 -1.78 -2.30 26.08
CA MET A 83 -0.75 -2.68 25.10
C MET A 83 0.48 -1.76 25.17
N LEU A 84 0.28 -0.45 25.21
CA LEU A 84 1.36 0.54 25.26
C LEU A 84 2.18 0.44 26.56
N GLU A 85 1.49 0.34 27.70
CA GLU A 85 2.14 0.31 29.01
C GLU A 85 2.61 -1.09 29.42
N GLY A 86 1.87 -2.14 29.03
CA GLY A 86 2.22 -3.53 29.36
C GLY A 86 3.28 -4.10 28.42
N VAL A 87 2.96 -4.23 27.14
CA VAL A 87 3.84 -4.90 26.15
C VAL A 87 5.11 -4.08 25.91
N PHE A 88 4.96 -2.78 25.68
CA PHE A 88 6.13 -1.93 25.44
C PHE A 88 6.74 -1.37 26.73
N GLY A 89 6.07 -1.47 27.89
CA GLY A 89 6.64 -0.97 29.15
C GLY A 89 6.76 0.56 29.20
N MET A 90 5.97 1.29 28.41
CA MET A 90 5.96 2.75 28.41
C MET A 90 5.15 3.29 29.58
N SER A 91 5.43 4.52 30.02
CA SER A 91 4.73 5.12 31.15
C SER A 91 4.74 6.64 31.11
N GLY A 92 3.65 7.25 31.56
CA GLY A 92 3.59 8.69 31.83
C GLY A 92 4.48 9.14 32.99
N SER A 93 5.07 8.23 33.77
CA SER A 93 6.00 8.55 34.86
C SER A 93 7.46 8.30 34.46
N SER A 94 8.34 9.24 34.78
CA SER A 94 9.80 9.10 34.63
C SER A 94 10.45 8.26 35.72
N GLU A 95 9.73 7.95 36.80
CA GLU A 95 10.26 7.29 38.00
C GLU A 95 10.23 5.76 37.91
N VAL A 96 9.87 5.21 36.75
CA VAL A 96 9.83 3.77 36.50
C VAL A 96 11.04 3.31 35.68
N ALA A 97 11.17 1.98 35.50
CA ALA A 97 12.20 1.37 34.66
C ALA A 97 12.28 2.04 33.27
N GLY A 98 13.49 2.19 32.74
CA GLY A 98 13.74 2.88 31.47
C GLY A 98 13.26 4.33 31.42
N LYS A 99 13.06 4.98 32.57
CA LYS A 99 12.46 6.32 32.70
C LYS A 99 11.08 6.43 32.04
N GLY A 100 10.35 5.31 31.97
CA GLY A 100 9.05 5.22 31.29
C GLY A 100 9.10 5.29 29.77
N MET A 101 10.29 5.33 29.14
CA MET A 101 10.43 5.38 27.67
C MET A 101 10.04 4.06 26.99
N GLY A 102 10.02 2.95 27.74
CA GLY A 102 9.67 1.62 27.25
C GLY A 102 10.68 1.02 26.27
N ARG A 103 10.25 -0.05 25.60
CA ARG A 103 11.02 -0.83 24.62
C ARG A 103 10.93 -0.21 23.24
N LEU A 104 12.02 -0.33 22.47
CA LEU A 104 12.01 -0.04 21.04
C LEU A 104 11.09 -1.01 20.30
N GLY A 105 10.32 -0.49 19.36
CA GLY A 105 9.39 -1.32 18.61
C GLY A 105 8.50 -0.57 17.63
N VAL A 106 7.62 -1.33 17.00
CA VAL A 106 6.57 -0.82 16.11
C VAL A 106 5.34 -1.71 16.24
N VAL A 107 4.16 -1.10 16.11
CA VAL A 107 2.90 -1.83 15.97
C VAL A 107 2.53 -1.87 14.49
N LEU A 108 2.31 -3.06 13.94
CA LEU A 108 1.70 -3.23 12.62
C LEU A 108 0.30 -3.79 12.78
N THR A 109 -0.65 -3.18 12.10
CA THR A 109 -2.06 -3.55 12.16
C THR A 109 -2.73 -3.48 10.80
N GLY A 110 -3.98 -3.95 10.70
CA GLY A 110 -4.81 -3.83 9.50
C GLY A 110 -6.19 -3.28 9.86
N HIS A 111 -7.23 -3.89 9.29
CA HIS A 111 -8.64 -3.62 9.56
C HIS A 111 -9.17 -2.28 9.00
N ASP A 112 -8.40 -1.20 9.05
CA ASP A 112 -8.75 0.08 8.43
C ASP A 112 -8.74 0.00 6.90
N HIS A 113 -9.70 0.66 6.27
CA HIS A 113 -9.87 0.65 4.83
C HIS A 113 -8.79 1.45 4.09
N GLU A 114 -8.45 2.62 4.61
CA GLU A 114 -7.58 3.60 3.97
C GLU A 114 -6.13 3.52 4.45
N GLY A 115 -5.89 2.77 5.53
CA GLY A 115 -4.62 2.71 6.21
C GLY A 115 -4.33 4.01 6.96
N CYS A 116 -3.43 3.92 7.93
CA CYS A 116 -3.08 5.07 8.77
C CYS A 116 -1.71 4.90 9.40
N ASP A 117 -0.95 5.98 9.50
CA ASP A 117 0.39 6.00 10.08
C ASP A 117 0.43 7.02 11.22
N ILE A 118 0.52 6.52 12.45
CA ILE A 118 0.34 7.32 13.65
C ILE A 118 1.48 7.13 14.64
N TYR A 119 1.65 8.12 15.50
CA TYR A 119 2.53 8.06 16.65
C TYR A 119 1.71 8.24 17.93
N HIS A 120 1.68 7.18 18.74
CA HIS A 120 1.16 7.21 20.10
C HIS A 120 2.21 7.81 21.01
N HIS A 121 1.84 8.73 21.88
CA HIS A 121 2.77 9.31 22.85
C HIS A 121 2.05 9.77 24.11
N ILE A 122 2.82 9.89 25.19
CA ILE A 122 2.37 10.45 26.45
C ILE A 122 3.39 11.48 26.93
N ASN A 123 2.93 12.65 27.40
CA ASN A 123 3.83 13.69 27.89
C ASN A 123 4.06 13.54 29.40
N GLN A 124 5.27 13.14 29.80
CA GLN A 124 5.62 12.97 31.21
C GLN A 124 5.72 14.32 31.96
N SER A 125 5.86 15.43 31.25
CA SER A 125 5.92 16.77 31.84
C SER A 125 4.55 17.34 32.20
N SER A 126 3.46 16.77 31.66
CA SER A 126 2.10 17.16 32.02
C SER A 126 1.78 16.79 33.47
N PRO A 127 0.90 17.54 34.17
CA PRO A 127 0.37 17.16 35.47
C PRO A 127 -0.24 15.75 35.42
N GLU A 128 -0.07 14.95 36.48
CA GLU A 128 -0.48 13.53 36.49
C GLU A 128 -1.96 13.33 36.14
N GLU A 129 -2.84 14.22 36.60
CA GLU A 129 -4.29 14.19 36.31
C GLU A 129 -4.62 14.47 34.83
N GLU A 130 -3.72 15.13 34.10
CA GLU A 130 -3.86 15.48 32.68
C GLU A 130 -3.03 14.56 31.77
N ARG A 131 -2.29 13.59 32.33
CA ARG A 131 -1.47 12.65 31.55
C ARG A 131 -2.37 11.62 30.89
N GLU A 132 -2.55 11.82 29.59
CA GLU A 132 -3.27 10.88 28.73
C GLU A 132 -2.42 10.50 27.52
N TRP A 133 -2.66 9.30 27.00
CA TRP A 133 -2.12 8.87 25.72
C TRP A 133 -2.77 9.66 24.59
N LYS A 134 -1.95 10.28 23.76
CA LYS A 134 -2.34 11.05 22.58
C LYS A 134 -1.80 10.42 21.32
N CYS A 135 -2.49 10.66 20.22
CA CYS A 135 -2.09 10.19 18.90
C CYS A 135 -1.97 11.38 17.97
N ASN A 136 -0.96 11.36 17.10
CA ASN A 136 -0.85 12.30 15.98
C ASN A 136 -0.43 11.53 14.73
N ARG A 137 -0.69 12.08 13.54
CA ARG A 137 -0.14 11.51 12.30
C ARG A 137 1.37 11.48 12.39
N TYR A 138 1.98 10.37 11.98
CA TYR A 138 3.42 10.18 12.13
C TYR A 138 4.23 11.28 11.43
N SER A 139 3.75 11.78 10.28
CA SER A 139 4.36 12.90 9.55
C SER A 139 4.49 14.18 10.38
N GLU A 140 3.53 14.45 11.26
CA GLU A 140 3.47 15.65 12.10
C GLU A 140 4.25 15.42 13.40
N ALA A 141 4.22 14.19 13.93
CA ALA A 141 4.86 13.80 15.17
C ALA A 141 6.35 13.43 15.05
N LYS A 142 6.96 13.50 13.86
CA LYS A 142 8.38 13.14 13.66
C LYS A 142 9.34 13.83 14.64
N HIS A 143 9.03 15.06 15.04
CA HIS A 143 9.84 15.84 15.97
C HIS A 143 9.78 15.33 17.42
N LEU A 144 8.76 14.54 17.76
CA LEU A 144 8.58 13.92 19.08
C LEU A 144 9.30 12.56 19.19
N VAL A 145 9.68 11.96 18.06
CA VAL A 145 10.35 10.65 18.04
C VAL A 145 11.69 10.76 18.76
N ASN A 146 11.91 9.88 19.73
CA ASN A 146 13.08 9.86 20.61
C ASN A 146 13.26 11.13 21.47
N GLN A 147 12.23 11.96 21.62
CA GLN A 147 12.29 13.12 22.51
C GLN A 147 12.25 12.66 23.97
N SER A 148 13.21 13.12 24.77
CA SER A 148 13.24 12.81 26.21
C SER A 148 11.99 13.36 26.90
N GLY A 149 11.37 12.54 27.76
CA GLY A 149 10.15 12.91 28.48
C GLY A 149 8.86 12.68 27.70
N ILE A 150 8.95 12.17 26.45
CA ILE A 150 7.80 11.84 25.61
C ILE A 150 7.96 10.39 25.11
N PRO A 151 7.66 9.39 25.96
CA PRO A 151 7.53 8.02 25.52
C PRO A 151 6.50 7.93 24.41
N GLY A 152 6.80 7.14 23.38
CA GLY A 152 5.89 6.95 22.28
C GLY A 152 6.33 5.88 21.31
N ILE A 153 5.38 5.43 20.50
CA ILE A 153 5.57 4.37 19.53
C ILE A 153 4.79 4.63 18.25
N ARG A 154 5.38 4.20 17.14
CA ARG A 154 4.72 4.25 15.84
C ARG A 154 3.82 3.04 15.68
N GLU A 155 2.58 3.29 15.26
CA GLU A 155 1.66 2.27 14.77
C GLU A 155 1.38 2.53 13.30
N ILE A 156 1.50 1.47 12.50
CA ILE A 156 1.25 1.50 11.07
C ILE A 156 0.10 0.56 10.78
N THR A 157 -1.01 1.13 10.33
CA THR A 157 -2.16 0.41 9.82
C THR A 157 -2.01 0.23 8.32
N VAL A 158 -1.85 -1.01 7.89
CA VAL A 158 -1.78 -1.40 6.49
C VAL A 158 -3.13 -1.12 5.85
N ARG A 159 -3.12 -0.39 4.73
CA ARG A 159 -4.31 -0.11 3.94
C ARG A 159 -4.94 -1.41 3.45
N SER A 160 -6.27 -1.42 3.34
CA SER A 160 -7.01 -2.64 3.00
C SER A 160 -6.57 -3.29 1.68
N MET A 161 -6.57 -4.62 1.68
CA MET A 161 -6.35 -5.47 0.51
C MET A 161 -7.56 -5.52 -0.43
N MET A 162 -8.69 -4.92 -0.05
CA MET A 162 -9.87 -4.84 -0.90
C MET A 162 -9.57 -4.03 -2.17
N GLY A 163 -10.19 -4.42 -3.29
CA GLY A 163 -9.91 -3.84 -4.60
C GLY A 163 -10.17 -2.34 -4.69
N ASP A 164 -11.20 -1.85 -3.99
CA ASP A 164 -11.54 -0.42 -3.90
C ASP A 164 -10.44 0.40 -3.21
N PHE A 165 -9.63 -0.27 -2.38
CA PHE A 165 -8.47 0.30 -1.69
C PHE A 165 -7.16 -0.17 -2.33
N ALA A 166 -7.15 -0.40 -3.65
CA ALA A 166 -5.97 -0.71 -4.48
C ALA A 166 -5.21 -2.00 -4.15
N GLY A 167 -5.81 -2.92 -3.39
CA GLY A 167 -5.21 -4.22 -3.10
C GLY A 167 -3.86 -4.09 -2.39
N ASN A 168 -3.82 -3.37 -1.26
CA ASN A 168 -2.57 -3.08 -0.59
C ASN A 168 -2.01 -4.27 0.19
N ALA A 169 -0.68 -4.37 0.19
CA ALA A 169 0.13 -5.21 1.05
C ALA A 169 1.21 -4.34 1.70
N GLY A 170 1.44 -4.52 3.01
CA GLY A 170 2.52 -3.85 3.73
C GLY A 170 3.80 -4.68 3.71
N LEU A 171 4.94 -4.05 3.42
CA LEU A 171 6.26 -4.65 3.55
C LEU A 171 7.02 -3.96 4.68
N LEU A 172 7.38 -4.72 5.72
CA LEU A 172 8.26 -4.28 6.79
C LEU A 172 9.65 -4.90 6.59
N SER A 173 10.67 -4.05 6.51
CA SER A 173 12.07 -4.44 6.61
C SER A 173 12.60 -4.08 7.99
N LEU A 174 13.28 -5.02 8.65
CA LEU A 174 13.89 -4.84 9.96
C LEU A 174 15.34 -5.35 9.89
N TRP A 175 16.31 -4.53 10.29
CA TRP A 175 17.72 -4.88 10.28
C TRP A 175 18.45 -4.30 11.50
N PHE A 176 19.47 -5.01 11.96
CA PHE A 176 20.30 -4.56 13.08
C PHE A 176 21.48 -3.76 12.56
N ASP A 177 21.58 -2.50 13.00
CA ASP A 177 22.73 -1.64 12.70
C ASP A 177 23.81 -1.80 13.78
N ARG A 178 24.97 -2.31 13.36
CA ARG A 178 26.09 -2.60 14.27
C ARG A 178 26.85 -1.34 14.69
N GLU A 179 26.74 -0.24 13.94
CA GLU A 179 27.44 1.01 14.26
C GLU A 179 26.71 1.76 15.38
N SER A 180 25.38 1.87 15.27
CA SER A 180 24.53 2.47 16.31
C SER A 180 24.14 1.49 17.42
N TRP A 181 24.32 0.18 17.20
CA TRP A 181 23.88 -0.89 18.12
C TRP A 181 22.37 -0.89 18.37
N GLU A 182 21.60 -0.54 17.34
CA GLU A 182 20.15 -0.38 17.39
C GLU A 182 19.47 -1.10 16.22
N TRP A 183 18.23 -1.52 16.43
CA TRP A 183 17.38 -2.02 15.37
C TRP A 183 16.78 -0.86 14.57
N LYS A 184 16.86 -0.95 13.25
CA LYS A 184 16.23 -0.01 12.31
C LYS A 184 15.16 -0.73 11.52
N PHE A 185 14.07 -0.02 11.22
CA PHE A 185 13.01 -0.57 10.40
C PHE A 185 12.51 0.45 9.37
N GLU A 186 12.00 -0.07 8.27
CA GLU A 186 11.34 0.68 7.23
C GLU A 186 10.06 -0.06 6.82
N PHE A 187 9.02 0.71 6.52
CA PHE A 187 7.74 0.18 6.08
C PHE A 187 7.32 0.87 4.80
N VAL A 188 6.82 0.09 3.85
CA VAL A 188 6.22 0.59 2.61
C VAL A 188 4.89 -0.12 2.33
N ASN A 189 3.91 0.63 1.83
CA ASN A 189 2.69 0.06 1.28
C ASN A 189 2.88 -0.22 -0.22
N CYS A 190 2.58 -1.44 -0.63
CA CYS A 190 2.62 -1.91 -2.01
C CYS A 190 1.19 -2.21 -2.48
N GLY A 191 0.64 -1.36 -3.33
CA GLY A 191 -0.64 -1.62 -4.00
C GLY A 191 -0.46 -2.57 -5.18
N LEU A 192 -1.30 -3.61 -5.26
CA LEU A 192 -1.40 -4.48 -6.44
C LEU A 192 -2.02 -3.78 -7.66
N GLY A 193 -2.73 -2.67 -7.43
CA GLY A 193 -3.31 -1.82 -8.46
C GLY A 193 -4.84 -1.73 -8.37
N THR A 194 -5.39 -0.68 -8.98
CA THR A 194 -6.84 -0.42 -8.96
C THR A 194 -7.59 -1.30 -9.96
N GLN A 195 -8.90 -1.46 -9.75
CA GLN A 195 -9.84 -2.26 -10.55
C GLN A 195 -9.80 -2.01 -12.07
N HIS A 196 -9.15 -0.95 -12.55
CA HIS A 196 -9.07 -0.62 -13.97
C HIS A 196 -8.44 -1.73 -14.82
N ILE A 197 -7.50 -2.51 -14.28
CA ILE A 197 -6.93 -3.66 -15.03
C ILE A 197 -8.02 -4.70 -15.31
N TRP A 198 -8.89 -4.97 -14.33
CA TRP A 198 -10.01 -5.89 -14.49
C TRP A 198 -10.99 -5.39 -15.56
N TRP A 199 -11.41 -4.12 -15.47
CA TRP A 199 -12.29 -3.51 -16.47
C TRP A 199 -11.65 -3.47 -17.87
N PHE A 200 -10.36 -3.18 -17.96
CA PHE A 200 -9.63 -3.16 -19.22
C PHE A 200 -9.66 -4.53 -19.91
N VAL A 201 -9.42 -5.61 -19.16
CA VAL A 201 -9.51 -6.99 -19.67
C VAL A 201 -10.91 -7.29 -20.17
N HIS A 202 -11.96 -6.99 -19.40
CA HIS A 202 -13.35 -7.24 -19.82
C HIS A 202 -13.75 -6.44 -21.06
N ILE A 203 -13.33 -5.17 -21.16
CA ILE A 203 -13.59 -4.34 -22.34
C ILE A 203 -12.87 -4.91 -23.56
N LEU A 204 -11.61 -5.34 -23.42
CA LEU A 204 -10.83 -5.94 -24.50
C LEU A 204 -11.44 -7.27 -24.97
N ASP A 205 -11.87 -8.11 -24.04
CA ASP A 205 -12.55 -9.37 -24.34
C ASP A 205 -13.88 -9.12 -25.07
N PHE A 206 -14.66 -8.15 -24.61
CA PHE A 206 -15.90 -7.74 -25.27
C PHE A 206 -15.68 -7.26 -26.70
N ILE A 207 -14.66 -6.41 -26.94
CA ILE A 207 -14.27 -5.98 -28.28
C ILE A 207 -13.87 -7.18 -29.14
N THR A 208 -13.09 -8.11 -28.59
CA THR A 208 -12.61 -9.30 -29.29
C THR A 208 -13.78 -10.19 -29.73
N VAL A 209 -14.77 -10.39 -28.86
CA VAL A 209 -15.99 -11.13 -29.17
C VAL A 209 -16.77 -10.45 -30.31
N ILE A 210 -16.95 -9.12 -30.27
CA ILE A 210 -17.63 -8.38 -31.33
C ILE A 210 -16.91 -8.53 -32.67
N VAL A 211 -15.60 -8.33 -32.69
CA VAL A 211 -14.79 -8.47 -33.90
C VAL A 211 -14.87 -9.90 -34.45
N GLY A 212 -14.81 -10.90 -33.56
CA GLY A 212 -14.98 -12.31 -33.91
C GLY A 212 -16.34 -12.60 -34.55
N ILE A 213 -17.42 -12.06 -34.01
CA ILE A 213 -18.78 -12.19 -34.57
C ILE A 213 -18.85 -11.52 -35.95
N ILE A 214 -18.37 -10.27 -36.08
CA ILE A 214 -18.39 -9.54 -37.36
C ILE A 214 -17.61 -10.31 -38.43
N HIS A 215 -16.41 -10.81 -38.09
CA HIS A 215 -15.60 -11.59 -39.00
C HIS A 215 -16.26 -12.93 -39.39
N GLY A 216 -16.90 -13.60 -38.43
CA GLY A 216 -17.66 -14.83 -38.66
C GLY A 216 -18.85 -14.61 -39.61
N VAL A 217 -19.64 -13.56 -39.38
CA VAL A 217 -20.77 -13.17 -40.25
C VAL A 217 -20.26 -12.77 -41.64
N TRP A 218 -19.21 -11.94 -41.73
CA TRP A 218 -18.65 -11.55 -43.02
C TRP A 218 -18.15 -12.77 -43.82
N SER A 219 -17.44 -13.69 -43.16
CA SER A 219 -16.93 -14.90 -43.79
C SER A 219 -18.04 -15.85 -44.26
N THR A 220 -19.12 -16.00 -43.49
CA THR A 220 -20.28 -16.81 -43.88
C THR A 220 -21.05 -16.17 -45.04
N VAL A 221 -21.26 -14.86 -45.03
CA VAL A 221 -21.86 -14.11 -46.15
C VAL A 221 -21.01 -14.22 -47.41
N LEU A 222 -19.68 -14.09 -47.30
CA LEU A 222 -18.77 -14.21 -48.45
C LEU A 222 -18.81 -15.63 -49.04
N LYS A 223 -18.79 -16.68 -48.20
CA LYS A 223 -18.92 -18.07 -48.62
C LYS A 223 -20.29 -18.34 -49.26
N ALA A 224 -21.37 -17.83 -48.67
CA ALA A 224 -22.72 -17.94 -49.24
C ALA A 224 -22.82 -17.25 -50.60
N ARG A 225 -22.21 -16.06 -50.76
CA ARG A 225 -22.14 -15.36 -52.06
C ARG A 225 -21.31 -16.11 -53.10
N LEU A 226 -20.25 -16.82 -52.70
CA LEU A 226 -19.47 -17.67 -53.61
C LEU A 226 -20.24 -18.92 -54.04
N ILE A 227 -20.95 -19.57 -53.11
CA ILE A 227 -21.72 -20.79 -53.36
C ILE A 227 -22.98 -20.49 -54.20
N TRP A 228 -23.62 -19.33 -53.99
CA TRP A 228 -24.84 -18.95 -54.69
C TRP A 228 -24.60 -18.22 -56.03
N GLY A 229 -23.37 -18.28 -56.56
CA GLY A 229 -22.97 -17.86 -57.91
C GLY A 229 -23.94 -16.92 -58.63
N VAL A 230 -23.68 -15.61 -58.57
CA VAL A 230 -24.30 -14.62 -59.47
C VAL A 230 -23.88 -14.96 -60.90
N GLY A 231 -24.67 -15.82 -61.55
CA GLY A 231 -24.71 -15.98 -63.00
C GLY A 231 -25.40 -14.77 -63.61
N GLY A 232 -24.62 -13.72 -63.88
CA GLY A 232 -25.09 -12.46 -64.45
C GLY A 232 -24.30 -12.04 -65.68
N ASN A 233 -24.54 -12.75 -66.78
CA ASN A 233 -24.34 -12.42 -68.20
C ASN A 233 -23.33 -11.33 -68.62
N VAL A 234 -22.27 -11.78 -69.29
CA VAL A 234 -21.33 -10.98 -70.10
C VAL A 234 -22.07 -10.37 -71.30
N ARG A 235 -22.13 -9.03 -71.39
CA ARG A 235 -22.36 -8.32 -72.66
C ARG A 235 -21.03 -7.73 -73.16
N LYS A 236 -20.49 -8.34 -74.22
CA LYS A 236 -19.42 -7.78 -75.06
C LYS A 236 -19.93 -6.49 -75.73
N GLY A 237 -19.35 -5.36 -75.38
CA GLY A 237 -19.44 -4.10 -76.12
C GLY A 237 -18.03 -3.67 -76.55
N GLY A 238 -17.79 -3.59 -77.86
CA GLY A 238 -16.48 -3.35 -78.46
C GLY A 238 -15.98 -1.90 -78.34
N LYS A 239 -14.68 -1.81 -78.03
CA LYS A 239 -13.64 -0.81 -78.39
C LYS A 239 -14.08 0.59 -78.87
N LYS A 240 -13.50 1.61 -78.23
CA LYS A 240 -12.63 2.59 -78.90
C LYS A 240 -11.39 2.87 -78.03
N GLY A 241 -10.22 2.63 -78.61
CA GLY A 241 -8.93 2.78 -77.95
C GLY A 241 -8.42 4.21 -77.92
N LYS A 242 -7.63 4.51 -76.89
CA LYS A 242 -6.68 5.63 -76.88
C LYS A 242 -5.34 5.05 -76.42
N LYS A 243 -4.38 4.98 -77.35
CA LYS A 243 -2.99 4.59 -77.09
C LYS A 243 -2.35 5.66 -76.21
N VAL A 244 -1.76 5.25 -75.09
CA VAL A 244 -0.71 6.01 -74.41
C VAL A 244 0.49 5.08 -74.34
N THR A 245 1.58 5.53 -74.95
CA THR A 245 2.86 4.87 -75.10
C THR A 245 3.59 4.87 -73.75
N PHE A 246 4.21 3.75 -73.40
CA PHE A 246 5.10 3.62 -72.24
C PHE A 246 6.51 3.37 -72.77
N GLU A 247 7.45 4.26 -72.50
CA GLU A 247 8.87 3.99 -72.66
C GLU A 247 9.40 3.44 -71.33
N THR A 248 9.94 2.23 -71.38
CA THR A 248 10.73 1.62 -70.31
C THR A 248 12.18 1.68 -70.78
N ILE A 249 13.02 2.44 -70.10
CA ILE A 249 14.48 2.29 -70.19
C ILE A 249 14.92 1.47 -68.99
N ALA A 250 15.65 0.40 -69.31
CA ALA A 250 16.19 -0.58 -68.41
C ALA A 250 17.39 -0.05 -67.61
N SER A 251 17.64 -0.76 -66.52
CA SER A 251 18.76 -0.69 -65.59
C SER A 251 20.14 -0.62 -66.25
N GLU A 252 21.05 0.12 -65.62
CA GLU A 252 22.46 -0.25 -65.60
C GLU A 252 23.07 0.03 -64.22
N SER A 253 23.74 -1.01 -63.72
CA SER A 253 24.65 -1.02 -62.60
C SER A 253 25.88 -0.16 -62.88
N GLU A 254 26.44 0.51 -61.86
CA GLU A 254 27.83 0.24 -61.45
C GLU A 254 28.23 1.01 -60.20
N ASN A 255 29.23 0.41 -59.56
CA ASN A 255 29.80 0.66 -58.26
C ASN A 255 30.93 1.71 -58.35
N SER A 256 31.24 2.36 -57.23
CA SER A 256 32.59 2.64 -56.72
C SER A 256 32.97 4.10 -56.40
N ARG A 257 33.61 4.19 -55.21
CA ARG A 257 34.65 5.14 -54.74
C ARG A 257 34.22 6.59 -54.44
N GLU A 258 34.16 6.94 -53.16
CA GLU A 258 35.30 7.39 -52.32
C GLU A 258 35.62 8.88 -52.53
N LYS A 259 35.27 9.72 -51.56
CA LYS A 259 36.18 10.76 -51.03
C LYS A 259 35.67 11.37 -49.72
N SER A 260 36.53 11.20 -48.72
CA SER A 260 36.75 12.04 -47.54
C SER A 260 36.67 13.55 -47.84
N VAL A 261 36.19 14.33 -46.87
CA VAL A 261 36.98 15.38 -46.16
C VAL A 261 36.09 16.22 -45.23
N ASN A 262 36.52 16.30 -43.97
CA ASN A 262 36.41 17.33 -42.92
C ASN A 262 35.26 18.36 -42.90
N GLY A 263 34.78 18.61 -41.67
CA GLY A 263 34.15 19.89 -41.35
C GLY A 263 33.53 20.04 -39.96
N ASN A 264 34.36 19.95 -38.92
CA ASN A 264 34.34 20.73 -37.66
C ASN A 264 33.02 21.36 -37.15
N GLY A 265 32.66 21.12 -35.88
CA GLY A 265 31.62 21.90 -35.21
C GLY A 265 31.19 21.44 -33.81
N ASN A 266 32.10 21.57 -32.83
CA ASN A 266 31.80 21.48 -31.39
C ASN A 266 30.65 22.43 -30.98
N ARG A 267 29.73 21.94 -30.13
CA ARG A 267 29.04 22.75 -29.11
C ARG A 267 28.85 21.95 -27.82
N GLU A 268 29.55 22.40 -26.78
CA GLU A 268 29.32 22.06 -25.37
C GLU A 268 27.93 22.52 -24.90
N PRO A 269 27.39 21.91 -23.84
CA PRO A 269 26.56 22.59 -22.87
C PRO A 269 27.33 22.80 -21.55
N LYS A 270 27.43 24.06 -21.13
CA LYS A 270 27.96 24.49 -19.82
C LYS A 270 27.03 24.02 -18.69
N GLY A 271 27.62 23.41 -17.67
CA GLY A 271 27.05 23.32 -16.32
C GLY A 271 27.83 24.22 -15.37
N LEU A 272 27.13 24.91 -14.46
CA LEU A 272 27.63 25.35 -13.14
C LEU A 272 26.50 26.01 -12.34
N ALA A 273 26.19 25.49 -11.15
CA ALA A 273 25.79 26.29 -9.99
C ALA A 273 25.73 25.47 -8.68
N SER A 274 26.09 26.16 -7.60
CA SER A 274 26.07 25.83 -6.16
C SER A 274 27.26 24.98 -5.65
N GLY A 275 28.09 25.42 -4.70
CA GLY A 275 28.02 26.58 -3.80
C GLY A 275 27.92 26.11 -2.35
N SER A 276 29.07 25.89 -1.73
CA SER A 276 29.30 25.55 -0.33
C SER A 276 28.94 26.68 0.63
N PHE A 277 28.36 26.36 1.78
CA PHE A 277 28.40 27.19 2.99
C PHE A 277 28.77 26.35 4.21
N GLN A 278 29.46 27.05 5.13
CA GLN A 278 30.10 26.61 6.37
C GLN A 278 29.15 25.98 7.39
#